data_AF-L8PCM0-F1
#
_entry.id   AF-L8PCM0-F1
#
_cell.length_a   1.000
_cell.length_b   1.000
_cell.length_c   1.000
_cell.angle_alpha   90.00
_cell.angle_beta   90.00
_cell.angle_gamma   90.00
#
_symmetry.space_group_name_H-M   'P 1'
#
loop_
_entity.id
_entity.type
_entity.pdbx_description
1 polymer ?
#
loop_
_entity_poly.entity_id
_entity_poly.type
_entity_poly.pdbx_seq_one_letter_code
_entity_poly.pdbx_strand_id
1 'polypeptide(L)'
;MPHFAPVRVRGGRYQLSRLVRHRRRAVAVGLAVTAAALVTAAPREADGARGHPVAEPVRQHRAVERVSAPVRIADGATVRLLRPGDRVDVIAAEETATGGDAEVVARGARVTKVPEPLDTATDSGALVVLSVPRSTAARLAGASATARLAVTLC
;
A
#
# COMPACT_ATOMS: atom_id res chain seq x y z
N MET A 1 -46.71 -3.47 -15.69
CA MET A 1 -45.27 -3.28 -15.39
C MET A 1 -45.12 -2.05 -14.50
N PRO A 2 -44.76 -2.18 -13.20
CA PRO A 2 -44.59 -1.01 -12.37
C PRO A 2 -43.40 -0.18 -12.88
N HIS A 3 -43.60 1.13 -13.01
CA HIS A 3 -42.59 2.07 -13.48
C HIS A 3 -41.62 2.39 -12.35
N PHE A 4 -40.36 2.02 -12.52
CA PHE A 4 -39.28 2.44 -11.63
C PHE A 4 -38.76 3.80 -12.09
N ALA A 5 -38.91 4.82 -11.24
CA ALA A 5 -38.25 6.11 -11.46
C ALA A 5 -36.73 5.92 -11.33
N PRO A 6 -35.90 6.40 -12.27
CA PRO A 6 -34.46 6.21 -12.21
C PRO A 6 -33.87 6.97 -11.02
N VAL A 7 -33.13 6.25 -10.18
CA VAL A 7 -32.38 6.80 -9.04
C VAL A 7 -31.29 7.73 -9.59
N ARG A 8 -31.43 9.03 -9.37
CA ARG A 8 -30.38 10.00 -9.68
C ARG A 8 -29.31 9.96 -8.60
N VAL A 9 -28.21 9.27 -8.88
CA VAL A 9 -27.00 9.36 -8.06
C VAL A 9 -26.40 10.75 -8.26
N ARG A 10 -26.31 11.53 -7.18
CA ARG A 10 -25.70 12.86 -7.15
C ARG A 10 -24.18 12.73 -7.35
N GLY A 11 -23.74 12.70 -8.61
CA GLY A 11 -22.34 12.79 -9.00
C GLY A 11 -21.80 14.18 -8.68
N GLY A 12 -21.00 14.29 -7.62
CA GLY A 12 -20.39 15.56 -7.23
C GLY A 12 -19.01 15.35 -6.64
N ARG A 13 -18.02 16.02 -7.26
CA ARG A 13 -16.72 16.41 -6.68
C ARG A 13 -15.49 15.51 -6.92
N TYR A 14 -15.35 14.91 -8.11
CA TYR A 14 -14.06 14.36 -8.58
C TYR A 14 -13.36 15.20 -9.67
N GLN A 15 -13.69 16.49 -9.81
CA GLN A 15 -13.11 17.37 -10.84
C GLN A 15 -12.03 18.34 -10.32
N LEU A 16 -11.79 18.44 -9.00
CA LEU A 16 -10.88 19.45 -8.44
C LEU A 16 -9.43 18.97 -8.20
N SER A 17 -9.14 17.68 -8.35
CA SER A 17 -7.77 17.14 -8.18
C SER A 17 -6.93 17.20 -9.46
N ARG A 18 -7.50 17.64 -10.59
CA ARG A 18 -6.80 17.69 -11.89
C ARG A 18 -5.84 18.87 -12.06
N LEU A 19 -5.94 19.89 -11.21
CA LEU A 19 -5.14 21.13 -11.34
C LEU A 19 -3.90 21.20 -10.43
N VAL A 20 -3.70 20.24 -9.52
CA VAL A 20 -2.50 20.21 -8.65
C VAL A 20 -1.36 19.36 -9.25
N ARG A 21 -1.64 18.56 -10.29
CA ARG A 21 -0.64 17.69 -10.95
C ARG A 21 0.26 18.39 -11.98
N HIS A 22 -0.06 19.61 -12.40
CA HIS A 22 0.70 20.33 -13.43
C HIS A 22 1.81 21.25 -12.91
N ARG A 23 1.88 21.55 -11.59
CA ARG A 23 2.91 22.46 -11.05
C ARG A 23 4.26 21.82 -10.74
N ARG A 24 4.41 20.49 -10.81
CA ARG A 24 5.67 19.78 -10.48
C ARG A 24 6.56 19.43 -11.68
N ARG A 25 6.20 19.85 -12.90
CA ARG A 25 6.99 19.55 -14.13
C ARG A 25 7.72 20.75 -14.74
N ALA A 26 7.79 21.89 -14.06
CA ALA A 26 8.36 23.12 -14.59
C ALA A 26 9.60 23.66 -13.84
N VAL A 27 10.27 22.85 -13.00
CA VAL A 27 11.52 23.26 -12.33
C VAL A 27 12.51 22.09 -12.31
N ALA A 28 13.16 21.83 -13.45
CA ALA A 28 14.45 21.12 -13.56
C ALA A 28 14.99 21.18 -15.01
N VAL A 29 14.80 22.30 -15.71
CA VAL A 29 15.47 22.60 -16.98
C VAL A 29 16.22 23.91 -16.75
N GLY A 30 17.55 23.84 -16.64
CA GLY A 30 18.40 25.05 -16.56
C GLY A 30 19.51 24.97 -15.52
N LEU A 31 20.55 24.18 -15.78
CA LEU A 31 21.91 24.49 -15.30
C LEU A 31 22.93 23.90 -16.29
N ALA A 32 23.03 24.61 -17.42
CA ALA A 32 24.08 24.53 -18.43
C ALA A 32 25.29 25.34 -17.90
N VAL A 33 26.55 24.88 -17.90
CA VAL A 33 27.54 24.82 -19.01
C VAL A 33 28.80 25.66 -18.65
N THR A 34 29.98 25.01 -18.72
CA THR A 34 31.37 25.47 -19.01
C THR A 34 32.10 26.58 -18.21
N ALA A 35 33.31 26.26 -17.73
CA ALA A 35 34.57 26.97 -18.01
C ALA A 35 35.80 26.14 -17.54
N ALA A 36 36.97 26.41 -18.11
CA ALA A 36 38.04 25.46 -18.42
C ALA A 36 39.23 25.39 -17.42
N ALA A 37 39.91 24.23 -17.50
CA ALA A 37 41.35 23.95 -17.40
C ALA A 37 42.20 24.60 -16.29
N LEU A 38 42.91 23.74 -15.52
CA LEU A 38 44.37 23.77 -15.42
C LEU A 38 44.92 22.44 -14.84
N VAL A 39 46.17 22.18 -15.25
CA VAL A 39 46.93 20.93 -15.32
C VAL A 39 47.65 20.59 -13.99
N THR A 40 47.90 19.31 -13.71
CA THR A 40 49.24 18.70 -13.46
C THR A 40 49.13 17.27 -12.91
N ALA A 41 50.13 16.46 -13.25
CA ALA A 41 50.14 15.02 -13.27
C ALA A 41 50.48 14.33 -11.93
N ALA A 42 50.01 13.09 -11.76
CA ALA A 42 50.73 12.05 -11.02
C ALA A 42 50.19 10.65 -11.37
N PRO A 43 51.01 9.70 -11.86
CA PRO A 43 50.67 8.29 -11.93
C PRO A 43 51.14 7.60 -10.65
N ARG A 44 50.25 6.83 -10.00
CA ARG A 44 50.65 5.75 -9.08
C ARG A 44 49.81 4.52 -9.38
N GLU A 45 50.45 3.58 -10.07
CA GLU A 45 50.07 2.17 -10.18
C GLU A 45 50.33 1.43 -8.86
N ALA A 46 49.86 0.17 -8.86
CA ALA A 46 49.86 -0.89 -7.83
C ALA A 46 48.57 -0.89 -7.00
N ASP A 47 47.52 -1.59 -7.42
CA ASP A 47 47.34 -3.06 -7.47
C ASP A 47 46.92 -3.66 -6.12
N GLY A 48 45.90 -4.53 -6.17
CA GLY A 48 45.55 -5.44 -5.08
C GLY A 48 44.37 -5.07 -4.19
N ALA A 49 43.14 -5.25 -4.68
CA ALA A 49 42.09 -6.00 -3.98
C ALA A 49 40.80 -6.03 -4.81
N ARG A 50 40.56 -7.15 -5.49
CA ARG A 50 39.22 -7.48 -6.04
C ARG A 50 38.26 -7.74 -4.87
N GLY A 51 37.73 -6.68 -4.27
CA GLY A 51 36.43 -6.77 -3.61
C GLY A 51 35.39 -6.76 -4.72
N HIS A 52 34.83 -7.91 -5.07
CA HIS A 52 33.55 -7.94 -5.79
C HIS A 52 32.56 -7.13 -4.94
N PRO A 53 32.05 -5.96 -5.38
CA PRO A 53 30.84 -5.47 -4.76
C PRO A 53 29.81 -6.54 -5.07
N VAL A 54 29.38 -7.28 -4.03
CA VAL A 54 28.14 -8.02 -4.08
C VAL A 54 27.11 -6.94 -4.36
N ALA A 55 26.79 -6.75 -5.64
CA ALA A 55 25.68 -5.92 -6.05
C ALA A 55 24.49 -6.50 -5.29
N GLU A 56 24.07 -5.79 -4.23
CA GLU A 56 22.83 -6.11 -3.56
C GLU A 56 21.82 -6.31 -4.69
N PRO A 57 21.14 -7.46 -4.77
CA PRO A 57 20.11 -7.63 -5.76
C PRO A 57 19.09 -6.55 -5.42
N VAL A 58 19.15 -5.44 -6.15
CA VAL A 58 18.08 -4.47 -6.24
C VAL A 58 16.95 -5.32 -6.77
N ARG A 59 16.18 -5.90 -5.84
CA ARG A 59 14.95 -6.62 -6.11
C ARG A 59 14.08 -5.53 -6.68
N GLN A 60 14.21 -5.33 -7.99
CA GLN A 60 13.25 -4.66 -8.83
C GLN A 60 11.98 -5.41 -8.48
N HIS A 61 11.20 -4.82 -7.56
CA HIS A 61 9.92 -5.34 -7.18
C HIS A 61 9.15 -5.29 -8.48
N ARG A 62 9.16 -6.41 -9.22
CA ARG A 62 8.44 -6.57 -10.46
C ARG A 62 7.08 -5.98 -10.17
N ALA A 63 6.72 -4.90 -10.85
CA ALA A 63 5.58 -4.08 -10.49
C ALA A 63 4.33 -4.96 -10.58
N VAL A 64 3.98 -5.61 -9.47
CA VAL A 64 2.87 -6.54 -9.42
C VAL A 64 1.62 -5.68 -9.50
N GLU A 65 0.67 -6.07 -10.34
CA GLU A 65 -0.61 -5.39 -10.41
C GLU A 65 -1.25 -5.38 -9.02
N ARG A 66 -1.45 -4.18 -8.47
CA ARG A 66 -2.06 -3.99 -7.15
C ARG A 66 -3.52 -3.66 -7.30
N VAL A 67 -4.34 -4.27 -6.46
CA VAL A 67 -5.78 -4.03 -6.39
C VAL A 67 -6.14 -3.41 -5.04
N SER A 68 -7.29 -2.75 -4.95
CA SER A 68 -7.87 -2.28 -3.69
C SER A 68 -8.81 -3.37 -3.15
N ALA A 69 -8.48 -3.93 -2.00
CA ALA A 69 -9.26 -4.94 -1.31
C ALA A 69 -9.91 -4.33 -0.05
N PRO A 70 -11.24 -4.20 0.00
CA PRO A 70 -11.95 -3.92 1.24
C PRO A 70 -11.88 -5.14 2.16
N VAL A 71 -11.45 -4.94 3.41
CA VAL A 71 -11.27 -5.99 4.41
C VAL A 71 -11.91 -5.53 5.72
N ARG A 72 -12.64 -6.43 6.39
CA ARG A 72 -13.23 -6.18 7.70
C ARG A 72 -12.28 -6.72 8.78
N ILE A 73 -11.79 -5.84 9.63
CA ILE A 73 -10.92 -6.17 10.77
C ILE A 73 -11.78 -6.27 12.01
N ALA A 74 -11.64 -7.36 12.76
CA ALA A 74 -12.47 -7.67 13.91
C ALA A 74 -12.40 -6.59 15.00
N ASP A 75 -11.22 -6.04 15.25
CA ASP A 75 -11.05 -4.93 16.20
C ASP A 75 -11.19 -3.57 15.50
N GLY A 76 -12.38 -2.98 15.66
CA GLY A 76 -12.67 -1.65 15.15
C GLY A 76 -11.92 -0.52 15.87
N ALA A 77 -11.52 -0.69 17.13
CA ALA A 77 -10.75 0.32 17.87
C ALA A 77 -9.33 0.42 17.31
N THR A 78 -8.70 -0.72 17.00
CA THR A 78 -7.41 -0.75 16.30
C THR A 78 -7.48 -0.06 14.94
N VAL A 79 -8.55 -0.27 14.15
CA VAL A 79 -8.73 0.41 12.86
C VAL A 79 -8.81 1.93 12.98
N ARG A 80 -9.37 2.48 14.07
CA ARG A 80 -9.45 3.93 14.30
C ARG A 80 -8.09 4.59 14.49
N LEU A 81 -7.04 3.82 14.77
CA LEU A 81 -5.66 4.31 14.87
C LEU A 81 -4.98 4.41 13.51
N LEU A 82 -5.47 3.68 12.50
CA LEU A 82 -4.86 3.60 11.18
C LEU A 82 -5.10 4.87 10.37
N ARG A 83 -4.11 5.22 9.54
CA ARG A 83 -4.16 6.31 8.58
C ARG A 83 -3.89 5.80 7.17
N PRO A 84 -4.49 6.42 6.13
CA PRO A 84 -4.07 6.17 4.76
C PRO A 84 -2.57 6.41 4.58
N GLY A 85 -1.85 5.40 4.09
CA GLY A 85 -0.40 5.40 3.99
C GLY A 85 0.29 4.38 4.90
N ASP A 86 -0.36 3.97 5.98
CA ASP A 86 0.16 2.98 6.92
C ASP A 86 0.44 1.64 6.24
N ARG A 87 1.42 0.92 6.78
CA ARG A 87 1.70 -0.46 6.41
C ARG A 87 1.26 -1.37 7.53
N VAL A 88 0.53 -2.41 7.15
CA VAL A 88 0.03 -3.39 8.10
C VAL A 88 0.32 -4.80 7.62
N ASP A 89 0.57 -5.68 8.57
CA ASP A 89 0.41 -7.11 8.37
C ASP A 89 -1.01 -7.49 8.77
N VAL A 90 -1.63 -8.39 7.99
CA VAL A 90 -2.98 -8.90 8.26
C VAL A 90 -2.86 -10.34 8.73
N ILE A 91 -3.43 -10.59 9.90
CA ILE A 91 -3.42 -11.89 10.57
C ILE A 91 -4.84 -12.44 10.53
N ALA A 92 -5.01 -13.67 10.07
CA ALA A 92 -6.25 -14.42 10.20
C ALA A 92 -6.15 -15.34 11.40
N ALA A 93 -7.11 -15.24 12.31
CA ALA A 93 -7.28 -16.14 13.43
C ALA A 93 -8.54 -16.98 13.22
N GLU A 94 -8.36 -18.28 13.01
CA GLU A 94 -9.43 -19.26 12.94
C GLU A 94 -9.66 -19.86 14.33
N GLU A 95 -10.91 -19.93 14.76
CA GLU A 95 -11.27 -20.55 16.04
C GLU A 95 -11.57 -22.03 15.81
N THR A 96 -10.67 -22.91 16.25
CA THR A 96 -10.86 -24.37 16.15
C THR A 96 -11.19 -24.97 17.52
N ALA A 97 -11.84 -26.15 17.52
CA ALA A 97 -12.22 -26.85 18.75
C ALA A 97 -11.04 -27.20 19.67
N THR A 98 -9.83 -27.25 19.12
CA THR A 98 -8.58 -27.58 19.83
C THR A 98 -7.76 -26.35 20.23
N GLY A 99 -8.26 -25.14 19.99
CA GLY A 99 -7.53 -23.88 20.17
C GLY A 99 -7.28 -23.17 18.84
N GLY A 100 -7.29 -21.84 18.85
CA GLY A 100 -7.25 -21.04 17.62
C GLY A 100 -5.92 -21.15 16.87
N ASP A 101 -5.99 -21.24 15.54
CA ASP A 101 -4.83 -21.14 14.64
C ASP A 101 -4.74 -19.70 14.11
N ALA A 102 -3.52 -19.17 13.98
CA ALA A 102 -3.29 -17.81 13.52
C ALA A 102 -2.17 -17.75 12.48
N GLU A 103 -2.49 -17.22 11.30
CA GLU A 103 -1.53 -17.07 10.21
C GLU A 103 -1.50 -15.66 9.61
N VAL A 104 -0.33 -15.25 9.10
CA VAL A 104 -0.16 -13.96 8.44
C VAL A 104 -0.54 -14.09 6.96
N VAL A 105 -1.73 -13.60 6.60
CA VAL A 105 -2.29 -13.71 5.24
C VAL A 105 -1.70 -12.65 4.29
N ALA A 106 -1.32 -11.49 4.81
CA ALA A 106 -0.71 -10.42 4.03
C ALA A 106 0.37 -9.71 4.84
N ARG A 107 1.52 -9.43 4.19
CA ARG A 107 2.61 -8.65 4.79
C ARG A 107 2.79 -7.30 4.13
N GLY A 108 2.98 -6.24 4.92
CA GLY A 108 3.28 -4.88 4.49
C GLY A 108 2.22 -4.26 3.58
N ALA A 109 0.96 -4.69 3.71
CA ALA A 109 -0.16 -4.19 2.95
C ALA A 109 -0.36 -2.69 3.23
N ARG A 110 -0.54 -1.88 2.18
CA ARG A 110 -0.72 -0.43 2.37
C ARG A 110 -2.19 -0.11 2.60
N VAL A 111 -2.49 0.60 3.68
CA VAL A 111 -3.82 1.18 3.90
C VAL A 111 -4.05 2.31 2.90
N THR A 112 -5.08 2.20 2.06
CA THR A 112 -5.45 3.25 1.10
C THR A 112 -6.62 4.09 1.56
N LYS A 113 -7.53 3.51 2.35
CA LYS A 113 -8.68 4.21 2.91
C LYS A 113 -9.13 3.53 4.20
N VAL A 114 -9.56 4.33 5.17
CA VAL A 114 -10.29 3.88 6.35
C VAL A 114 -11.68 4.52 6.26
N PRO A 115 -12.72 3.78 5.80
CA PRO A 115 -14.09 4.28 5.79
C PRO A 115 -14.59 4.67 7.19
N GLU A 116 -15.39 5.74 7.26
CA GLU A 116 -16.08 6.11 8.49
C GLU A 116 -17.04 4.99 8.91
N PRO A 117 -17.03 4.57 10.19
CA PRO A 117 -17.96 3.57 10.68
C PRO A 117 -19.40 4.07 10.52
N LEU A 118 -20.31 3.19 10.07
CA LEU A 118 -21.73 3.46 10.18
C LEU A 118 -22.14 3.27 11.64
N ASP A 119 -22.90 4.21 12.20
CA ASP A 119 -23.28 4.30 13.62
C ASP A 119 -24.01 3.07 14.18
N THR A 120 -24.39 2.11 13.33
CA THR A 120 -25.10 0.87 13.68
C THR A 120 -24.22 -0.37 13.76
N ALA A 121 -22.92 -0.27 13.49
CA ALA A 121 -22.02 -1.43 13.34
C ALA A 121 -21.14 -1.70 14.58
N THR A 122 -21.70 -1.60 15.79
CA THR A 122 -20.90 -1.46 17.02
C THR A 122 -20.10 -2.69 17.48
N ASP A 123 -20.31 -3.90 16.94
CA ASP A 123 -19.57 -5.09 17.39
C ASP A 123 -19.06 -6.02 16.27
N SER A 124 -19.18 -5.64 15.00
CA SER A 124 -18.77 -6.50 13.87
C SER A 124 -17.41 -6.12 13.27
N GLY A 125 -16.59 -5.35 13.99
CA GLY A 125 -15.33 -4.81 13.49
C GLY A 125 -15.49 -3.68 12.47
N ALA A 126 -14.37 -3.17 11.94
CA ALA A 126 -14.34 -2.02 11.04
C ALA A 126 -13.72 -2.34 9.68
N LEU A 127 -14.16 -1.61 8.66
CA LEU A 127 -13.64 -1.76 7.30
C LEU A 127 -12.35 -0.96 7.11
N VAL A 128 -11.43 -1.54 6.34
CA VAL A 128 -10.23 -0.88 5.82
C VAL A 128 -10.09 -1.28 4.35
N VAL A 129 -9.59 -0.37 3.51
CA VAL A 129 -9.23 -0.69 2.14
C VAL A 129 -7.71 -0.81 2.06
N LEU A 130 -7.23 -1.98 1.63
CA LEU A 130 -5.82 -2.30 1.49
C LEU A 130 -5.43 -2.36 0.02
N SER A 131 -4.24 -1.87 -0.31
CA SER A 131 -3.65 -2.09 -1.62
C SER A 131 -2.65 -3.24 -1.57
N VAL A 132 -3.02 -4.32 -2.24
CA VAL A 132 -2.35 -5.63 -2.18
C VAL A 132 -2.23 -6.24 -3.59
N PRO A 133 -1.33 -7.20 -3.83
CA PRO A 133 -1.35 -8.01 -5.04
C PRO A 133 -2.69 -8.73 -5.24
N ARG A 134 -3.07 -8.97 -6.50
CA ARG A 134 -4.36 -9.62 -6.83
C ARG A 134 -4.52 -11.00 -6.17
N SER A 135 -3.47 -11.81 -6.10
CA SER A 135 -3.48 -13.11 -5.41
C SER A 135 -3.72 -12.96 -3.90
N THR A 136 -3.07 -11.98 -3.26
CA THR A 136 -3.27 -11.69 -1.84
C THR A 136 -4.69 -11.21 -1.54
N ALA A 137 -5.31 -10.42 -2.44
CA ALA A 137 -6.70 -10.02 -2.29
C ALA A 137 -7.66 -11.24 -2.27
N ALA A 138 -7.43 -12.23 -3.14
CA ALA A 138 -8.20 -13.47 -3.14
C ALA A 138 -8.03 -14.25 -1.82
N ARG A 139 -6.79 -14.34 -1.30
CA ARG A 139 -6.54 -14.98 0.01
C ARG A 139 -7.22 -14.24 1.17
N LEU A 140 -7.15 -12.91 1.19
CA LEU A 140 -7.83 -12.09 2.20
C LEU A 140 -9.34 -12.28 2.15
N ALA A 141 -9.93 -12.38 0.96
CA ALA A 141 -11.35 -12.65 0.79
C ALA A 141 -11.74 -14.04 1.31
N GLY A 142 -10.93 -15.06 1.01
CA GLY A 142 -11.13 -16.42 1.54
C GLY A 142 -11.00 -16.46 3.07
N ALA A 143 -9.93 -15.90 3.62
CA ALA A 143 -9.73 -15.83 5.06
C ALA A 143 -10.83 -15.05 5.78
N SER A 144 -11.34 -13.96 5.20
CA SER A 144 -12.47 -13.20 5.77
C SER A 144 -13.76 -14.01 5.88
N ALA A 145 -13.91 -15.10 5.11
CA ALA A 145 -15.09 -15.95 5.13
C ALA A 145 -15.07 -16.98 6.27
N THR A 146 -13.89 -17.32 6.79
CA THR A 146 -13.71 -18.42 7.77
C THR A 146 -13.01 -17.98 9.05
N ALA A 147 -12.29 -16.87 9.04
CA ALA A 147 -11.45 -16.42 10.13
C ALA A 147 -11.71 -14.96 10.52
N ARG A 148 -11.40 -14.63 11.77
CA ARG A 148 -11.40 -13.24 12.25
C ARG A 148 -10.07 -12.59 11.89
N LEU A 149 -10.13 -11.43 11.24
CA LEU A 149 -8.93 -10.73 10.81
C LEU A 149 -8.51 -9.67 11.84
N ALA A 150 -7.21 -9.65 12.12
CA ALA A 150 -6.53 -8.64 12.93
C ALA A 150 -5.41 -7.98 12.11
N VAL A 151 -4.90 -6.85 12.60
CA VAL A 151 -3.80 -6.13 11.96
C VAL A 151 -2.72 -5.73 12.95
N THR A 152 -1.48 -5.69 12.49
CA THR A 152 -0.34 -5.13 13.21
C THR A 152 0.35 -4.09 12.36
N LEU A 153 0.80 -2.99 12.98
CA LEU A 153 1.55 -1.91 12.31
C LEU A 153 3.02 -2.30 12.14
N CYS A 154 3.61 -1.95 10.99
CA CYS A 154 5.02 -2.18 10.66
C CYS A 154 5.87 -0.91 10.72
#